data_AF-A0A2U1TE01-F1
#
_entry.id   AF-A0A2U1TE01-F1
#
_cell.length_a   1.000
_cell.length_b   1.000
_cell.length_c   1.000
_cell.angle_alpha   90.00
_cell.angle_beta   90.00
_cell.angle_gamma   90.00
#
_symmetry.space_group_name_H-M   'P 1'
#
loop_
_entity.id
_entity.type
_entity.pdbx_description
1 polymer ?
#
loop_
_entity_poly.entity_id
_entity_poly.type
_entity_poly.pdbx_seq_one_letter_code
_entity_poly.pdbx_strand_id
1 'polypeptide(L)'
;MLFPAWVRKGDARAGRHINSRGAPPAVDSALRHLSRSADRSVLWFAIGGGLLAMGQRRAALRGLLSLTVASAVANLVGKKLFGGDRPLTKDIPIGRRLHRSPESPSFPSGHAASAAAFATGIALEQPALGLAVAPVAGAVAYSRVHTGAHWLSDVLGGVAIGVGVAAAGKALVPAPVPRVVREGGIDIALPAAPSGDGVFIVANPSSGKDVVGRTDPLTRIGERMPHARVHILADDDTPDAVITEALASDHPPRILGVCGGDGTVSATADTARKAGLPLVVIPGGTFNHFALAVGVDSVDDALDAVASGVGARVDVAELWLDDGAPITVLNVASIGIYPEFVLEREGLEHRLGKWLSAVVAAIRVIRREEPVTLEIDGERRDVWSVFAGVNRNEPDVPAPLSRKRLDDGVLDVRILPAGSRVQAVASLAFGRRSSAVLRAVGVIRPGGVESFTTESLSVTVWPKRGQTAGFAHDGEAEDVDPDAATRDFRSTVRLVEGALDVYCPPAA
;
A
#
# COMPACT_ATOMS: atom_id res chain seq x y z
N MET A 1 45.52 -1.73 23.38
CA MET A 1 45.31 -2.99 22.64
C MET A 1 43.83 -3.35 22.72
N LEU A 2 43.13 -3.35 21.58
CA LEU A 2 41.67 -3.45 21.51
C LEU A 2 41.09 -4.79 21.97
N PHE A 3 41.78 -5.89 21.69
CA PHE A 3 41.27 -7.24 21.97
C PHE A 3 42.00 -7.97 23.10
N PRO A 4 41.28 -8.81 23.89
CA PRO A 4 41.88 -9.71 24.87
C PRO A 4 42.93 -10.64 24.25
N ALA A 5 43.90 -11.07 25.06
CA ALA A 5 45.00 -11.90 24.60
C ALA A 5 44.56 -13.22 23.95
N TRP A 6 43.44 -13.80 24.39
CA TRP A 6 42.89 -15.03 23.81
C TRP A 6 42.35 -14.83 22.39
N VAL A 7 41.72 -13.69 22.08
CA VAL A 7 41.25 -13.35 20.72
C VAL A 7 42.44 -13.24 19.78
N ARG A 8 43.49 -12.50 20.20
CA ARG A 8 44.72 -12.34 19.39
C ARG A 8 45.43 -13.67 19.14
N LYS A 9 45.47 -14.56 20.14
CA LYS A 9 46.00 -15.92 19.97
C LYS A 9 45.17 -16.72 18.96
N GLY A 10 43.84 -16.58 19.01
CA GLY A 10 42.91 -17.17 18.06
C GLY A 10 43.13 -16.67 16.64
N ASP A 11 43.21 -15.35 16.44
CA ASP A 11 43.51 -14.71 15.16
C ASP A 11 44.84 -15.18 14.57
N ALA A 12 45.90 -15.19 15.39
CA ALA A 12 47.21 -15.66 14.98
C ALA A 12 47.20 -17.17 14.63
N ARG A 13 46.42 -17.99 15.35
CA ARG A 13 46.25 -19.42 15.03
C ARG A 13 45.49 -19.61 13.73
N ALA A 14 44.42 -18.86 13.51
CA ALA A 14 43.63 -18.91 12.27
C ALA A 14 44.48 -18.49 11.05
N GLY A 15 45.22 -17.38 11.17
CA GLY A 15 46.14 -16.91 10.14
C GLY A 15 47.21 -17.94 9.80
N ARG A 16 47.89 -18.51 10.80
CA ARG A 16 48.89 -19.58 10.58
C ARG A 16 48.29 -20.82 9.91
N HIS A 17 47.08 -21.22 10.31
CA HIS A 17 46.39 -22.38 9.74
C HIS A 17 45.99 -22.17 8.27
N ILE A 18 45.53 -20.97 7.92
CA ILE A 18 45.21 -20.61 6.53
C ILE A 18 46.50 -20.53 5.70
N ASN A 19 47.57 -19.97 6.26
CA ASN A 19 48.85 -19.80 5.58
C ASN A 19 49.67 -21.08 5.46
N SER A 20 49.47 -22.06 6.34
CA SER A 20 50.13 -23.38 6.26
C SER A 20 49.49 -24.31 5.23
N ARG A 21 48.24 -24.07 4.85
CA ARG A 21 47.57 -24.81 3.77
C ARG A 21 48.03 -24.28 2.43
N GLY A 22 48.76 -25.10 1.66
CA GLY A 22 49.08 -24.80 0.27
C GLY A 22 47.81 -24.63 -0.56
N ALA A 23 47.69 -23.53 -1.29
CA ALA A 23 46.64 -23.32 -2.27
C ALA A 23 47.30 -23.25 -3.66
N PRO A 24 46.66 -23.75 -4.71
CA PRO A 24 47.17 -23.60 -6.07
C PRO A 24 47.39 -22.11 -6.41
N PRO A 25 48.45 -21.75 -7.16
CA PRO A 25 48.72 -20.35 -7.54
C PRO A 25 47.54 -19.64 -8.21
N ALA A 26 46.70 -20.40 -8.94
CA ALA A 26 45.48 -19.89 -9.56
C ALA A 26 44.45 -19.42 -8.53
N VAL A 27 44.26 -20.15 -7.42
CA VAL A 27 43.34 -19.78 -6.33
C VAL A 27 43.85 -18.56 -5.59
N ASP A 28 45.14 -18.52 -5.29
CA ASP A 28 45.78 -17.34 -4.69
C ASP A 28 45.61 -16.11 -5.60
N SER A 29 45.79 -16.28 -6.92
CA SER A 29 45.58 -15.21 -7.89
C SER A 29 44.12 -14.76 -7.92
N ALA A 30 43.16 -15.69 -7.99
CA ALA A 30 41.73 -15.37 -8.02
C ALA A 30 41.30 -14.60 -6.76
N LEU A 31 41.72 -15.03 -5.57
CA LEU A 31 41.40 -14.34 -4.31
C LEU A 31 42.05 -12.95 -4.22
N ARG A 32 43.28 -12.77 -4.75
CA ARG A 32 43.89 -11.44 -4.86
C ARG A 32 43.14 -10.51 -5.82
N HIS A 33 42.62 -11.03 -6.92
CA HIS A 33 41.80 -10.23 -7.85
C HIS A 33 40.44 -9.91 -7.24
N LEU A 34 39.78 -10.88 -6.58
CA LEU A 34 38.52 -10.68 -5.88
C LEU A 34 38.63 -9.62 -4.78
N SER A 35 39.72 -9.65 -4.01
CA SER A 35 39.98 -8.62 -2.99
C SER A 35 40.11 -7.22 -3.60
N ARG A 36 40.72 -7.11 -4.79
CA ARG A 36 40.88 -5.85 -5.53
C ARG A 36 39.58 -5.37 -6.17
N SER A 37 38.75 -6.26 -6.71
CA SER A 37 37.45 -5.87 -7.26
C SER A 37 36.47 -5.37 -6.20
N ALA A 38 36.69 -5.77 -4.94
CA ALA A 38 35.95 -5.24 -3.80
C ALA A 38 36.46 -3.86 -3.35
N ASP A 39 37.61 -3.38 -3.85
CA ASP A 39 38.07 -2.02 -3.59
C ASP A 39 37.12 -1.00 -4.24
N ARG A 40 36.87 0.11 -3.53
CA ARG A 40 35.91 1.15 -3.94
C ARG A 40 34.49 0.61 -4.24
N SER A 41 34.17 -0.57 -3.73
CA SER A 41 32.87 -1.24 -3.91
C SER A 41 32.47 -1.52 -5.37
N VAL A 42 33.42 -1.55 -6.32
CA VAL A 42 33.14 -1.72 -7.75
C VAL A 42 32.33 -2.99 -8.04
N LEU A 43 32.73 -4.11 -7.44
CA LEU A 43 32.00 -5.39 -7.54
C LEU A 43 30.51 -5.25 -7.15
N TRP A 44 30.23 -4.54 -6.06
CA TRP A 44 28.88 -4.40 -5.52
C TRP A 44 28.03 -3.47 -6.37
N PHE A 45 28.61 -2.39 -6.91
CA PHE A 45 27.93 -1.53 -7.87
C PHE A 45 27.61 -2.26 -9.18
N ALA A 46 28.48 -3.14 -9.66
CA ALA A 46 28.21 -3.96 -10.83
C ALA A 46 27.05 -4.96 -10.58
N ILE A 47 27.05 -5.66 -9.44
CA ILE A 47 25.93 -6.55 -9.07
C ILE A 47 24.64 -5.75 -8.89
N GLY A 48 24.70 -4.58 -8.24
CA GLY A 48 23.56 -3.67 -8.09
C GLY A 48 23.01 -3.19 -9.44
N GLY A 49 23.89 -2.84 -10.39
CA GLY A 49 23.50 -2.47 -11.76
C GLY A 49 22.83 -3.63 -12.52
N GLY A 50 23.34 -4.85 -12.37
CA GLY A 50 22.71 -6.05 -12.94
C GLY A 50 21.33 -6.31 -12.34
N LEU A 51 21.17 -6.16 -11.03
CA LEU A 51 19.87 -6.26 -10.36
C LEU A 51 18.88 -5.19 -10.86
N LEU A 52 19.35 -3.96 -11.07
CA LEU A 52 18.52 -2.90 -11.66
C LEU A 52 18.07 -3.27 -13.08
N ALA A 53 18.96 -3.81 -13.92
CA ALA A 53 18.62 -4.24 -15.27
C ALA A 53 17.63 -5.42 -15.31
N MET A 54 17.63 -6.29 -14.29
CA MET A 54 16.66 -7.38 -14.12
C MET A 54 15.36 -6.94 -13.43
N GLY A 55 15.12 -5.63 -13.27
CA GLY A 55 13.90 -5.10 -12.64
C GLY A 55 13.90 -5.18 -11.10
N GLN A 56 14.97 -5.66 -10.46
CA GLN A 56 15.08 -5.84 -9.02
C GLN A 56 15.48 -4.55 -8.29
N ARG A 57 14.76 -3.46 -8.57
CA ARG A 57 15.12 -2.09 -8.15
C ARG A 57 15.23 -1.93 -6.64
N ARG A 58 14.26 -2.44 -5.87
CA ARG A 58 14.28 -2.33 -4.38
C ARG A 58 15.45 -3.09 -3.78
N ALA A 59 15.68 -4.34 -4.19
CA ALA A 59 16.77 -5.16 -3.72
C ALA A 59 18.14 -4.50 -4.03
N ALA A 60 18.31 -3.97 -5.25
CA ALA A 60 19.50 -3.24 -5.66
C ALA A 60 19.74 -1.99 -4.82
N LEU A 61 18.74 -1.09 -4.74
CA LEU A 61 18.87 0.17 -4.01
C LEU A 61 19.11 -0.05 -2.52
N ARG A 62 18.40 -0.99 -1.90
CA ARG A 62 18.59 -1.31 -0.49
C ARG A 62 19.95 -1.92 -0.20
N GLY A 63 20.42 -2.83 -1.06
CA GLY A 63 21.76 -3.40 -0.99
C GLY A 63 22.82 -2.31 -1.05
N LEU A 64 22.74 -1.42 -2.06
CA LEU A 64 23.69 -0.32 -2.27
C LEU A 64 23.67 0.72 -1.13
N LEU A 65 22.49 1.08 -0.63
CA LEU A 65 22.36 1.99 0.49
C LEU A 65 22.96 1.39 1.77
N SER A 66 22.62 0.14 2.07
CA SER A 66 23.14 -0.58 3.25
C SER A 66 24.66 -0.68 3.20
N LEU A 67 25.22 -1.02 2.03
CA LEU A 67 26.66 -1.01 1.78
C LEU A 67 27.29 0.36 2.03
N THR A 68 26.67 1.43 1.53
CA THR A 68 27.22 2.79 1.63
C THR A 68 27.29 3.23 3.09
N VAL A 69 26.21 3.01 3.83
CA VAL A 69 26.14 3.32 5.27
C VAL A 69 27.11 2.45 6.06
N ALA A 70 27.16 1.13 5.82
CA ALA A 70 28.07 0.23 6.53
C ALA A 70 29.53 0.56 6.27
N SER A 71 29.89 0.93 5.04
CA SER A 71 31.23 1.38 4.69
C SER A 71 31.61 2.68 5.42
N ALA A 72 30.69 3.65 5.47
CA ALA A 72 30.88 4.89 6.21
C ALA A 72 31.06 4.64 7.72
N VAL A 73 30.19 3.83 8.32
CA VAL A 73 30.27 3.46 9.74
C VAL A 73 31.59 2.74 10.04
N ALA A 74 31.97 1.75 9.24
CA ALA A 74 33.21 0.99 9.46
C ALA A 74 34.47 1.87 9.31
N ASN A 75 34.55 2.68 8.26
CA ASN A 75 35.76 3.43 7.93
C ASN A 75 35.89 4.78 8.66
N LEU A 76 34.79 5.51 8.85
CA LEU A 76 34.82 6.85 9.44
C LEU A 76 34.70 6.82 10.96
N VAL A 77 33.98 5.84 11.50
CA VAL A 77 33.70 5.71 12.93
C VAL A 77 34.49 4.54 13.52
N GLY A 78 34.24 3.32 13.05
CA GLY A 78 34.82 2.09 13.60
C GLY A 78 36.35 2.13 13.65
N LYS A 79 37.01 2.48 12.54
CA LYS A 79 38.48 2.56 12.49
C LYS A 79 39.07 3.59 13.44
N LYS A 80 38.39 4.72 13.65
CA LYS A 80 38.87 5.79 14.55
C LYS A 80 38.68 5.44 16.02
N LEU A 81 37.58 4.77 16.35
CA LEU A 81 37.26 4.40 17.73
C LEU A 81 38.08 3.20 18.23
N PHE A 82 38.33 2.22 17.36
CA PHE A 82 38.85 0.93 17.79
C PHE A 82 40.32 0.69 17.40
N GLY A 83 40.81 1.27 16.30
CA GLY A 83 42.20 1.11 15.89
C GLY A 83 42.55 -0.34 15.49
N GLY A 84 43.79 -0.77 15.77
CA GLY A 84 44.20 -2.16 15.64
C GLY A 84 45.38 -2.39 14.70
N ASP A 85 46.26 -3.29 15.11
CA ASP A 85 47.44 -3.70 14.35
C ASP A 85 47.07 -4.71 13.25
N ARG A 86 47.70 -4.59 12.09
CA ARG A 86 47.53 -5.54 10.96
C ARG A 86 48.35 -6.82 11.15
N PRO A 87 47.98 -7.92 10.49
CA PRO A 87 48.84 -9.11 10.40
C PRO A 87 50.22 -8.77 9.87
N LEU A 88 51.26 -9.39 10.45
CA LEU A 88 52.64 -9.13 10.05
C LEU A 88 52.91 -9.76 8.68
N THR A 89 53.42 -8.96 7.74
CA THR A 89 53.69 -9.37 6.36
C THR A 89 54.60 -10.59 6.26
N LYS A 90 55.53 -10.75 7.21
CA LYS A 90 56.47 -11.90 7.29
C LYS A 90 55.76 -13.25 7.46
N ASP A 91 54.57 -13.25 8.05
CA ASP A 91 53.81 -14.47 8.33
C ASP A 91 52.87 -14.87 7.16
N ILE A 92 52.92 -14.12 6.05
CA ILE A 92 52.07 -14.31 4.86
C ILE A 92 52.95 -14.78 3.68
N PRO A 93 52.59 -15.88 2.98
CA PRO A 93 53.29 -16.32 1.76
C PRO A 93 53.36 -15.21 0.70
N ILE A 94 54.50 -15.10 0.00
CA ILE A 94 54.74 -14.03 -0.99
C ILE A 94 53.64 -13.97 -2.06
N GLY A 95 53.20 -15.14 -2.53
CA GLY A 95 52.11 -15.26 -3.49
C GLY A 95 50.77 -14.70 -2.99
N ARG A 96 50.53 -14.54 -1.69
CA ARG A 96 49.23 -14.07 -1.15
C ARG A 96 49.22 -12.59 -0.79
N ARG A 97 50.38 -11.96 -0.71
CA ARG A 97 50.51 -10.56 -0.26
C ARG A 97 49.83 -9.61 -1.24
N LEU A 98 49.20 -8.57 -0.70
CA LEU A 98 48.73 -7.44 -1.49
C LEU A 98 49.93 -6.61 -1.97
N HIS A 99 49.81 -6.03 -3.16
CA HIS A 99 50.88 -5.21 -3.76
C HIS A 99 51.10 -3.89 -2.99
N ARG A 100 50.05 -3.39 -2.33
CA ARG A 100 50.11 -2.25 -1.40
C ARG A 100 49.42 -2.65 -0.11
N SER A 101 50.14 -2.58 1.00
CA SER A 101 49.58 -2.76 2.34
C SER A 101 48.85 -1.49 2.76
N PRO A 102 47.60 -1.55 3.25
CA PRO A 102 46.92 -0.35 3.71
C PRO A 102 47.53 0.18 5.01
N GLU A 103 47.69 1.51 5.11
CA GLU A 103 48.26 2.17 6.30
C GLU A 103 47.21 2.49 7.37
N SER A 104 45.92 2.40 7.02
CA SER A 104 44.83 2.66 7.98
C SER A 104 44.75 1.55 9.05
N PRO A 105 44.09 1.81 10.20
CA PRO A 105 43.77 0.79 11.20
C PRO A 105 43.12 -0.47 10.60
N SER A 106 43.38 -1.62 11.25
CA SER A 106 42.90 -2.93 10.82
C SER A 106 41.43 -3.19 11.17
N PHE A 107 40.98 -2.79 12.36
CA PHE A 107 39.62 -3.06 12.83
C PHE A 107 38.68 -1.86 12.62
N PRO A 108 37.42 -2.07 12.20
CA PRO A 108 36.87 -3.28 11.59
C PRO A 108 37.21 -3.36 10.08
N SER A 109 37.01 -4.53 9.47
CA SER A 109 37.19 -4.69 8.02
C SER A 109 36.04 -4.05 7.23
N GLY A 110 36.34 -2.93 6.54
CA GLY A 110 35.37 -2.22 5.71
C GLY A 110 34.84 -3.01 4.52
N HIS A 111 35.69 -3.83 3.87
CA HIS A 111 35.26 -4.72 2.78
C HIS A 111 34.28 -5.79 3.27
N ALA A 112 34.53 -6.39 4.43
CA ALA A 112 33.63 -7.37 5.03
C ALA A 112 32.31 -6.74 5.46
N ALA A 113 32.35 -5.53 6.03
CA ALA A 113 31.15 -4.76 6.38
C ALA A 113 30.30 -4.43 5.15
N SER A 114 30.92 -3.94 4.08
CA SER A 114 30.24 -3.60 2.82
C SER A 114 29.60 -4.84 2.17
N ALA A 115 30.35 -5.96 2.13
CA ALA A 115 29.89 -7.22 1.56
C ALA A 115 28.69 -7.81 2.32
N ALA A 116 28.78 -7.85 3.66
CA ALA A 116 27.70 -8.35 4.51
C ALA A 116 26.46 -7.45 4.45
N ALA A 117 26.64 -6.13 4.45
CA ALA A 117 25.53 -5.19 4.34
C ALA A 117 24.80 -5.28 3.00
N PHE A 118 25.54 -5.42 1.90
CA PHE A 118 24.96 -5.56 0.56
C PHE A 118 24.13 -6.84 0.44
N ALA A 119 24.71 -8.00 0.80
CA ALA A 119 24.03 -9.28 0.72
C ALA A 119 22.80 -9.35 1.65
N THR A 120 22.93 -8.84 2.88
CA THR A 120 21.82 -8.76 3.85
C THR A 120 20.73 -7.79 3.37
N GLY A 121 21.12 -6.64 2.82
CA GLY A 121 20.19 -5.66 2.26
C GLY A 121 19.35 -6.24 1.12
N ILE A 122 19.95 -7.04 0.23
CA ILE A 122 19.22 -7.77 -0.81
C ILE A 122 18.31 -8.83 -0.20
N ALA A 123 18.82 -9.63 0.75
CA ALA A 123 18.06 -10.72 1.38
C ALA A 123 16.78 -10.22 2.09
N LEU A 124 16.79 -8.99 2.59
CA LEU A 124 15.63 -8.36 3.25
C LEU A 124 14.51 -7.98 2.28
N GLU A 125 14.80 -7.81 0.99
CA GLU A 125 13.77 -7.62 -0.06
C GLU A 125 13.45 -8.94 -0.77
N GLN A 126 14.48 -9.73 -1.09
CA GLN A 126 14.36 -11.00 -1.80
C GLN A 126 15.36 -12.04 -1.23
N PRO A 127 14.89 -12.93 -0.34
CA PRO A 127 15.74 -13.92 0.32
C PRO A 127 16.54 -14.79 -0.64
N ALA A 128 15.94 -15.23 -1.74
CA ALA A 128 16.59 -16.10 -2.73
C ALA A 128 17.80 -15.41 -3.41
N LEU A 129 17.65 -14.14 -3.81
CA LEU A 129 18.77 -13.38 -4.39
C LEU A 129 19.84 -13.06 -3.35
N GLY A 130 19.44 -12.75 -2.12
CA GLY A 130 20.38 -12.54 -1.02
C GLY A 130 21.24 -13.78 -0.75
N LEU A 131 20.60 -14.95 -0.72
CA LEU A 131 21.28 -16.25 -0.61
C LEU A 131 22.19 -16.53 -1.79
N ALA A 132 21.82 -16.14 -3.01
CA ALA A 132 22.67 -16.28 -4.19
C ALA A 132 23.93 -15.38 -4.13
N VAL A 133 23.83 -14.19 -3.52
CA VAL A 133 24.94 -13.24 -3.39
C VAL A 133 25.83 -13.54 -2.16
N ALA A 134 25.30 -14.21 -1.13
CA ALA A 134 26.01 -14.50 0.10
C ALA A 134 27.36 -15.26 -0.07
N PRO A 135 27.49 -16.26 -0.97
CA PRO A 135 28.78 -16.90 -1.25
C PRO A 135 29.85 -15.92 -1.75
N VAL A 136 29.47 -14.95 -2.59
CA VAL A 136 30.39 -13.91 -3.08
C VAL A 136 30.84 -13.01 -1.93
N ALA A 137 29.91 -12.61 -1.05
CA ALA A 137 30.24 -11.84 0.15
C ALA A 137 31.18 -12.61 1.10
N GLY A 138 30.91 -13.91 1.31
CA GLY A 138 31.77 -14.81 2.07
C GLY A 138 33.17 -14.94 1.46
N ALA A 139 33.27 -15.07 0.14
CA ALA A 139 34.55 -15.14 -0.56
C ALA A 139 35.35 -13.83 -0.46
N VAL A 140 34.69 -12.67 -0.55
CA VAL A 140 35.32 -11.36 -0.31
C VAL A 140 35.84 -11.26 1.13
N ALA A 141 35.01 -11.62 2.12
CA ALA A 141 35.40 -11.63 3.53
C ALA A 141 36.60 -12.56 3.79
N TYR A 142 36.57 -13.78 3.24
CA TYR A 142 37.66 -14.74 3.34
C TYR A 142 38.94 -14.22 2.69
N SER A 143 38.84 -13.57 1.51
CA SER A 143 40.00 -13.02 0.81
C SER A 143 40.82 -12.08 1.70
N ARG A 144 40.18 -11.35 2.63
CA ARG A 144 40.85 -10.39 3.53
C ARG A 144 41.75 -11.07 4.56
N VAL A 145 41.34 -12.25 5.03
CA VAL A 145 42.16 -13.10 5.91
C VAL A 145 43.24 -13.82 5.09
N HIS A 146 42.87 -14.32 3.90
CA HIS A 146 43.76 -15.08 3.01
C HIS A 146 44.95 -14.26 2.50
N THR A 147 44.73 -13.00 2.13
CA THR A 147 45.82 -12.09 1.74
C THR A 147 46.54 -11.47 2.94
N GLY A 148 46.13 -11.84 4.16
CA GLY A 148 46.59 -11.30 5.44
C GLY A 148 46.43 -9.78 5.56
N ALA A 149 45.41 -9.22 4.93
CA ALA A 149 45.09 -7.81 5.05
C ALA A 149 44.46 -7.48 6.42
N HIS A 150 43.77 -8.46 7.01
CA HIS A 150 43.00 -8.34 8.25
C HIS A 150 43.08 -9.63 9.08
N TRP A 151 42.91 -9.50 10.39
CA TRP A 151 42.66 -10.63 11.27
C TRP A 151 41.24 -11.19 11.09
N LEU A 152 40.98 -12.40 11.59
CA LEU A 152 39.65 -13.00 11.50
C LEU A 152 38.63 -12.19 12.32
N SER A 153 39.02 -11.71 13.49
CA SER A 153 38.21 -10.81 14.33
C SER A 153 37.82 -9.50 13.62
N ASP A 154 38.74 -8.90 12.85
CA ASP A 154 38.45 -7.71 12.03
C ASP A 154 37.35 -7.97 11.00
N VAL A 155 37.38 -9.15 10.38
CA VAL A 155 36.39 -9.58 9.39
C VAL A 155 35.05 -9.86 10.05
N LEU A 156 35.03 -10.59 11.17
CA LEU A 156 33.80 -10.86 11.93
C LEU A 156 33.15 -9.57 12.45
N GLY A 157 33.96 -8.63 12.96
CA GLY A 157 33.48 -7.31 13.38
C GLY A 157 32.91 -6.49 12.21
N GLY A 158 33.56 -6.55 11.05
CA GLY A 158 33.03 -5.97 9.81
C GLY A 158 31.67 -6.57 9.44
N VAL A 159 31.57 -7.90 9.39
CA VAL A 159 30.31 -8.62 9.08
C VAL A 159 29.20 -8.20 10.05
N ALA A 160 29.47 -8.17 11.36
CA ALA A 160 28.51 -7.77 12.37
C ALA A 160 27.98 -6.34 12.15
N ILE A 161 28.87 -5.38 11.85
CA ILE A 161 28.48 -4.01 11.49
C ILE A 161 27.60 -4.00 10.24
N GLY A 162 27.99 -4.75 9.20
CA GLY A 162 27.25 -4.79 7.94
C GLY A 162 25.83 -5.34 8.09
N VAL A 163 25.69 -6.47 8.78
CA VAL A 163 24.38 -7.08 9.09
C VAL A 163 23.55 -6.14 9.96
N GLY A 164 24.13 -5.56 11.00
CA GLY A 164 23.46 -4.63 11.91
C GLY A 164 22.91 -3.39 11.20
N VAL A 165 23.70 -2.78 10.31
CA VAL A 165 23.28 -1.63 9.50
C VAL A 165 22.12 -1.99 8.57
N ALA A 166 22.21 -3.12 7.85
CA ALA A 166 21.16 -3.56 6.94
C ALA A 166 19.84 -3.88 7.69
N ALA A 167 19.96 -4.52 8.87
CA ALA A 167 18.83 -4.83 9.74
C ALA A 167 18.19 -3.57 10.33
N ALA A 168 18.97 -2.63 10.85
CA ALA A 168 18.48 -1.35 11.37
C ALA A 168 17.78 -0.53 10.28
N GLY A 169 18.32 -0.55 9.05
CA GLY A 169 17.68 0.07 7.89
C GLY A 169 16.28 -0.46 7.57
N LYS A 170 15.91 -1.67 8.05
CA LYS A 170 14.54 -2.21 7.89
C LYS A 170 13.46 -1.37 8.55
N ALA A 171 13.78 -0.70 9.66
CA ALA A 171 12.82 0.17 10.32
C ALA A 171 12.57 1.47 9.53
N LEU A 172 13.50 1.86 8.66
CA LEU A 172 13.47 3.13 7.92
C LEU A 172 13.01 2.96 6.47
N VAL A 173 13.19 1.77 5.88
CA VAL A 173 12.72 1.45 4.52
C VAL A 173 11.30 0.90 4.60
N PRO A 174 10.30 1.58 4.01
CA PRO A 174 8.93 1.09 3.98
C PRO A 174 8.86 -0.31 3.35
N ALA A 175 8.14 -1.23 3.99
CA ALA A 175 7.87 -2.54 3.41
C ALA A 175 7.24 -2.38 2.00
N PRO A 176 7.42 -3.35 1.09
CA PRO A 176 6.61 -3.40 -0.11
C PRO A 176 5.15 -3.35 0.35
N VAL A 177 4.38 -2.39 -0.18
CA VAL A 177 2.93 -2.44 -0.03
C VAL A 177 2.52 -3.75 -0.72
N PRO A 178 1.96 -4.74 0.00
CA PRO A 178 1.49 -5.95 -0.64
C PRO A 178 0.53 -5.55 -1.76
N ARG A 179 0.64 -6.18 -2.94
CA ARG A 179 -0.35 -5.98 -4.01
C ARG A 179 -1.73 -6.23 -3.41
N VAL A 180 -2.66 -5.31 -3.63
CA VAL A 180 -4.02 -5.49 -3.11
C VAL A 180 -4.63 -6.68 -3.84
N VAL A 181 -4.90 -7.74 -3.09
CA VAL A 181 -5.57 -8.94 -3.59
C VAL A 181 -7.05 -8.76 -3.30
N ARG A 182 -7.89 -8.86 -4.33
CA ARG A 182 -9.34 -8.86 -4.14
C ARG A 182 -9.79 -10.13 -3.42
N GLU A 183 -10.79 -10.00 -2.55
CA GLU A 183 -11.44 -11.14 -1.91
C GLU A 183 -12.80 -11.39 -2.55
N GLY A 184 -12.93 -12.51 -3.26
CA GLY A 184 -14.16 -12.88 -3.96
C GLY A 184 -14.33 -12.19 -5.31
N GLY A 185 -15.57 -12.21 -5.79
CA GLY A 185 -15.93 -11.86 -7.16
C GLY A 185 -15.88 -13.10 -8.03
N ILE A 186 -16.85 -13.23 -8.93
CA ILE A 186 -16.91 -14.37 -9.85
C ILE A 186 -16.04 -14.04 -11.05
N ASP A 187 -14.92 -14.74 -11.21
CA ASP A 187 -14.00 -14.56 -12.34
C ASP A 187 -14.72 -14.81 -13.67
N ILE A 188 -14.63 -13.84 -14.58
CA ILE A 188 -15.26 -13.90 -15.89
C ILE A 188 -14.30 -13.41 -16.98
N ALA A 189 -14.49 -13.94 -18.19
CA ALA A 189 -13.85 -13.40 -19.39
C ALA A 189 -14.67 -12.21 -19.90
N LEU A 190 -13.97 -11.12 -20.20
CA LEU A 190 -14.52 -9.88 -20.72
C LEU A 190 -13.93 -9.55 -22.10
N PRO A 191 -14.54 -8.66 -22.89
CA PRO A 191 -13.97 -8.24 -24.17
C PRO A 191 -12.57 -7.66 -24.03
N ALA A 192 -11.56 -8.31 -24.59
CA ALA A 192 -10.19 -7.77 -24.58
C ALA A 192 -10.07 -6.55 -25.51
N ALA A 193 -9.37 -5.51 -25.06
CA ALA A 193 -9.09 -4.30 -25.84
C ALA A 193 -7.64 -3.82 -25.64
N PRO A 194 -6.63 -4.55 -26.16
CA PRO A 194 -5.21 -4.26 -25.92
C PRO A 194 -4.75 -2.89 -26.43
N SER A 195 -5.41 -2.35 -27.47
CA SER A 195 -5.15 -1.00 -28.00
C SER A 195 -6.24 0.01 -27.65
N GLY A 196 -7.29 -0.40 -26.92
CA GLY A 196 -8.40 0.46 -26.51
C GLY A 196 -9.60 0.52 -27.46
N ASP A 197 -9.70 -0.37 -28.44
CA ASP A 197 -10.80 -0.37 -29.42
C ASP A 197 -12.19 -0.59 -28.77
N GLY A 198 -13.05 0.43 -28.87
CA GLY A 198 -14.39 0.43 -28.28
C GLY A 198 -14.41 0.75 -26.78
N VAL A 199 -13.32 1.28 -26.23
CA VAL A 199 -13.23 1.76 -24.84
C VAL A 199 -13.51 3.26 -24.81
N PHE A 200 -14.44 3.67 -23.94
CA PHE A 200 -14.71 5.07 -23.65
C PHE A 200 -14.43 5.37 -22.19
N ILE A 201 -13.49 6.28 -21.92
CA ILE A 201 -13.01 6.61 -20.57
C ILE A 201 -13.44 8.03 -20.22
N VAL A 202 -14.14 8.17 -19.10
CA VAL A 202 -14.40 9.46 -18.47
C VAL A 202 -13.28 9.75 -17.46
N ALA A 203 -12.62 10.89 -17.58
CA ALA A 203 -11.54 11.31 -16.69
C ALA A 203 -11.89 12.60 -15.96
N ASN A 204 -11.77 12.58 -14.62
CA ASN A 204 -12.01 13.75 -13.79
C ASN A 204 -10.68 14.42 -13.37
N PRO A 205 -10.31 15.58 -13.95
CA PRO A 205 -9.03 16.24 -13.68
C PRO A 205 -8.97 16.90 -12.29
N SER A 206 -10.12 17.07 -11.62
CA SER A 206 -10.18 17.61 -10.25
C SER A 206 -9.72 16.61 -9.18
N SER A 207 -9.71 15.31 -9.51
CA SER A 207 -9.32 14.23 -8.61
C SER A 207 -7.79 14.07 -8.53
N GLY A 208 -7.24 13.91 -7.31
CA GLY A 208 -5.86 13.43 -7.10
C GLY A 208 -4.72 14.45 -7.26
N LYS A 209 -5.00 15.77 -7.28
CA LYS A 209 -4.02 16.86 -7.49
C LYS A 209 -2.85 16.91 -6.50
N ASP A 210 -2.97 16.26 -5.33
CA ASP A 210 -2.00 16.34 -4.24
C ASP A 210 -1.06 15.12 -4.10
N VAL A 211 -1.13 14.14 -5.01
CA VAL A 211 -0.32 12.91 -4.90
C VAL A 211 1.04 13.06 -5.60
N VAL A 212 2.04 13.51 -4.84
CA VAL A 212 3.43 13.70 -5.31
C VAL A 212 4.03 12.38 -5.81
N GLY A 213 4.50 12.35 -7.06
CA GLY A 213 5.27 11.25 -7.64
C GLY A 213 4.46 10.16 -8.36
N ARG A 214 3.15 10.36 -8.55
CA ARG A 214 2.29 9.48 -9.35
C ARG A 214 2.48 9.77 -10.85
N THR A 215 2.65 8.73 -11.67
CA THR A 215 2.60 8.86 -13.13
C THR A 215 1.22 9.40 -13.52
N ASP A 216 1.18 10.39 -14.42
CA ASP A 216 -0.08 10.92 -14.95
C ASP A 216 -0.87 9.77 -15.63
N PRO A 217 -2.06 9.40 -15.11
CA PRO A 217 -2.87 8.32 -15.66
C PRO A 217 -3.23 8.55 -17.13
N LEU A 218 -3.48 9.81 -17.53
CA LEU A 218 -3.89 10.13 -18.90
C LEU A 218 -2.78 9.88 -19.91
N THR A 219 -1.55 10.31 -19.60
CA THR A 219 -0.37 9.97 -20.39
C THR A 219 -0.25 8.45 -20.56
N ARG A 220 -0.41 7.69 -19.47
CA ARG A 220 -0.24 6.24 -19.52
C ARG A 220 -1.36 5.52 -20.29
N ILE A 221 -2.60 5.99 -20.18
CA ILE A 221 -3.73 5.54 -21.00
C ILE A 221 -3.42 5.78 -22.47
N GLY A 222 -2.96 6.98 -22.85
CA GLY A 222 -2.62 7.32 -24.23
C GLY A 222 -1.50 6.46 -24.83
N GLU A 223 -0.49 6.10 -24.03
CA GLU A 223 0.61 5.22 -24.45
C GLU A 223 0.16 3.77 -24.68
N ARG A 224 -0.71 3.25 -23.81
CA ARG A 224 -1.09 1.82 -23.77
C ARG A 224 -2.35 1.51 -24.56
N MET A 225 -3.28 2.44 -24.65
CA MET A 225 -4.59 2.29 -25.29
C MET A 225 -4.84 3.45 -26.27
N PRO A 226 -4.03 3.56 -27.34
CA PRO A 226 -4.08 4.71 -28.27
C PRO A 226 -5.41 4.88 -29.01
N HIS A 227 -6.26 3.84 -29.06
CA HIS A 227 -7.57 3.87 -29.71
C HIS A 227 -8.73 4.09 -28.72
N ALA A 228 -8.45 4.17 -27.41
CA ALA A 228 -9.48 4.50 -26.44
C ALA A 228 -9.91 5.96 -26.63
N ARG A 229 -11.22 6.20 -26.57
CA ARG A 229 -11.76 7.56 -26.54
C ARG A 229 -11.76 8.05 -25.09
N VAL A 230 -11.04 9.12 -24.81
CA VAL A 230 -10.97 9.71 -23.46
C VAL A 230 -11.68 11.06 -23.45
N HIS A 231 -12.70 11.20 -22.60
CA HIS A 231 -13.37 12.48 -22.34
C HIS A 231 -12.92 13.03 -20.98
N ILE A 232 -12.42 14.25 -20.97
CA ILE A 232 -12.03 14.95 -19.73
C ILE A 232 -13.23 15.79 -19.30
N LEU A 233 -13.77 15.52 -18.12
CA LEU A 233 -14.93 16.24 -17.60
C LEU A 233 -14.61 17.73 -17.42
N ALA A 234 -15.47 18.59 -17.97
CA ALA A 234 -15.56 20.00 -17.62
C ALA A 234 -16.30 20.20 -16.29
N ASP A 235 -16.26 21.43 -15.75
CA ASP A 235 -16.88 21.74 -14.45
C ASP A 235 -18.42 21.56 -14.44
N ASP A 236 -19.05 21.65 -15.61
CA ASP A 236 -20.49 21.48 -15.84
C ASP A 236 -20.88 20.10 -16.39
N ASP A 237 -19.91 19.25 -16.73
CA ASP A 237 -20.17 17.89 -17.20
C ASP A 237 -20.56 16.98 -16.04
N THR A 238 -21.55 16.11 -16.27
CA THR A 238 -21.79 14.93 -15.42
C THR A 238 -21.32 13.67 -16.14
N PRO A 239 -20.74 12.68 -15.44
CA PRO A 239 -20.35 11.41 -16.05
C PRO A 239 -21.50 10.76 -16.83
N ASP A 240 -22.71 10.77 -16.26
CA ASP A 240 -23.89 10.15 -16.86
C ASP A 240 -24.28 10.81 -18.19
N ALA A 241 -24.30 12.15 -18.27
CA ALA A 241 -24.64 12.85 -19.50
C ALA A 241 -23.64 12.56 -20.63
N VAL A 242 -22.35 12.63 -20.31
CA VAL A 242 -21.25 12.37 -21.25
C VAL A 242 -21.27 10.92 -21.74
N ILE A 243 -21.50 9.96 -20.84
CA ILE A 243 -21.59 8.54 -21.21
C ILE A 243 -22.84 8.29 -22.06
N THR A 244 -23.97 8.91 -21.70
CA THR A 244 -25.23 8.78 -22.46
C THR A 244 -25.05 9.27 -23.89
N GLU A 245 -24.40 10.42 -24.09
CA GLU A 245 -24.05 10.92 -25.42
C GLU A 245 -23.13 9.95 -26.18
N ALA A 246 -22.10 9.42 -25.51
CA ALA A 246 -21.18 8.45 -26.10
C ALA A 246 -21.88 7.15 -26.53
N LEU A 247 -22.88 6.68 -25.77
CA LEU A 247 -23.70 5.51 -26.08
C LEU A 247 -24.67 5.76 -27.24
N ALA A 248 -25.11 7.00 -27.45
CA ALA A 248 -25.98 7.38 -28.56
C ALA A 248 -25.24 7.67 -29.87
N SER A 249 -23.90 7.67 -29.87
CA SER A 249 -23.08 7.94 -31.05
C SER A 249 -23.11 6.83 -32.11
N ASP A 250 -22.70 7.13 -33.35
CA ASP A 250 -22.61 6.15 -34.45
C ASP A 250 -21.71 4.94 -34.15
N HIS A 251 -20.78 5.12 -33.20
CA HIS A 251 -19.82 4.11 -32.77
C HIS A 251 -19.89 4.00 -31.24
N PRO A 252 -20.93 3.34 -30.70
CA PRO A 252 -21.12 3.24 -29.25
C PRO A 252 -19.99 2.41 -28.62
N PRO A 253 -19.54 2.77 -27.40
CA PRO A 253 -18.54 2.00 -26.69
C PRO A 253 -19.07 0.62 -26.29
N ARG A 254 -18.15 -0.34 -26.18
CA ARG A 254 -18.41 -1.69 -25.65
C ARG A 254 -17.86 -1.86 -24.23
N ILE A 255 -17.02 -0.92 -23.79
CA ILE A 255 -16.36 -0.90 -22.50
C ILE A 255 -16.39 0.55 -22.00
N LEU A 256 -16.84 0.74 -20.77
CA LEU A 256 -16.79 2.03 -20.10
C LEU A 256 -15.64 2.05 -19.11
N GLY A 257 -14.95 3.18 -19.05
CA GLY A 257 -13.86 3.40 -18.12
C GLY A 257 -14.01 4.69 -17.35
N VAL A 258 -13.44 4.72 -16.15
CA VAL A 258 -13.43 5.90 -15.30
C VAL A 258 -12.05 6.10 -14.69
N CYS A 259 -11.54 7.33 -14.77
CA CYS A 259 -10.33 7.78 -14.09
C CYS A 259 -10.67 8.96 -13.19
N GLY A 260 -10.94 8.71 -11.90
CA GLY A 260 -11.38 9.74 -10.96
C GLY A 260 -11.43 9.26 -9.52
N GLY A 261 -12.02 10.07 -8.64
CA GLY A 261 -12.36 9.72 -7.26
C GLY A 261 -13.60 8.83 -7.16
N ASP A 262 -13.91 8.40 -5.93
CA ASP A 262 -14.95 7.40 -5.65
C ASP A 262 -16.36 7.85 -6.13
N GLY A 263 -16.71 9.14 -6.03
CA GLY A 263 -17.95 9.68 -6.58
C GLY A 263 -18.07 9.57 -8.10
N THR A 264 -17.01 9.92 -8.84
CA THR A 264 -16.99 9.75 -10.32
C THR A 264 -17.07 8.27 -10.70
N VAL A 265 -16.44 7.40 -9.91
CA VAL A 265 -16.49 5.94 -10.11
C VAL A 265 -17.90 5.41 -9.89
N SER A 266 -18.58 5.81 -8.82
CA SER A 266 -19.97 5.42 -8.53
C SER A 266 -20.93 5.85 -9.64
N ALA A 267 -20.88 7.12 -10.04
CA ALA A 267 -21.72 7.64 -11.14
C ALA A 267 -21.48 6.89 -12.46
N THR A 268 -20.21 6.63 -12.81
CA THR A 268 -19.89 5.89 -14.04
C THR A 268 -20.32 4.42 -13.95
N ALA A 269 -20.22 3.81 -12.78
CA ALA A 269 -20.67 2.44 -12.55
C ALA A 269 -22.19 2.29 -12.65
N ASP A 270 -22.94 3.29 -12.20
CA ASP A 270 -24.39 3.34 -12.34
C ASP A 270 -24.81 3.32 -13.82
N THR A 271 -24.24 4.20 -14.65
CA THR A 271 -24.52 4.23 -16.08
C THR A 271 -24.03 2.94 -16.77
N ALA A 272 -22.87 2.40 -16.38
CA ALA A 272 -22.36 1.15 -16.93
C ALA A 272 -23.27 -0.05 -16.62
N ARG A 273 -23.78 -0.13 -15.39
CA ARG A 273 -24.74 -1.15 -14.96
C ARG A 273 -26.04 -1.05 -15.77
N LYS A 274 -26.60 0.15 -15.90
CA LYS A 274 -27.83 0.41 -16.68
C LYS A 274 -27.66 0.05 -18.16
N ALA A 275 -26.48 0.30 -18.73
CA ALA A 275 -26.14 -0.03 -20.11
C ALA A 275 -25.73 -1.51 -20.32
N GLY A 276 -25.53 -2.29 -19.24
CA GLY A 276 -25.03 -3.66 -19.31
C GLY A 276 -23.60 -3.77 -19.88
N LEU A 277 -22.77 -2.75 -19.66
CA LEU A 277 -21.39 -2.70 -20.16
C LEU A 277 -20.38 -2.97 -19.03
N PRO A 278 -19.27 -3.67 -19.32
CA PRO A 278 -18.21 -3.88 -18.36
C PRO A 278 -17.47 -2.57 -18.06
N LEU A 279 -17.08 -2.40 -16.79
CA LEU A 279 -16.45 -1.21 -16.26
C LEU A 279 -14.95 -1.43 -16.00
N VAL A 280 -14.10 -0.52 -16.47
CA VAL A 280 -12.71 -0.41 -16.00
C VAL A 280 -12.57 0.78 -15.06
N VAL A 281 -12.06 0.51 -13.85
CA VAL A 281 -11.81 1.54 -12.85
C VAL A 281 -10.32 1.83 -12.78
N ILE A 282 -9.93 3.02 -13.24
CA ILE A 282 -8.54 3.47 -13.27
C ILE A 282 -8.33 4.37 -12.05
N PRO A 283 -7.42 4.01 -11.13
CA PRO A 283 -7.27 4.75 -9.89
C PRO A 283 -6.69 6.14 -10.18
N GLY A 284 -7.52 7.18 -10.00
CA GLY A 284 -7.17 8.59 -10.23
C GLY A 284 -7.44 9.50 -9.02
N GLY A 285 -8.17 9.01 -8.02
CA GLY A 285 -8.51 9.74 -6.79
C GLY A 285 -7.52 9.54 -5.64
N THR A 286 -7.87 10.15 -4.50
CA THR A 286 -7.11 10.09 -3.25
C THR A 286 -7.25 8.74 -2.54
N PHE A 287 -8.48 8.21 -2.46
CA PHE A 287 -8.77 7.00 -1.70
C PHE A 287 -8.94 5.75 -2.58
N ASN A 288 -9.58 5.87 -3.75
CA ASN A 288 -9.77 4.78 -4.72
C ASN A 288 -10.36 3.51 -4.08
N HIS A 289 -11.34 3.66 -3.18
CA HIS A 289 -11.86 2.57 -2.36
C HIS A 289 -12.32 1.37 -3.20
N PHE A 290 -13.08 1.62 -4.26
CA PHE A 290 -13.57 0.56 -5.12
C PHE A 290 -12.47 -0.08 -5.97
N ALA A 291 -11.57 0.72 -6.55
CA ALA A 291 -10.46 0.20 -7.36
C ALA A 291 -9.58 -0.75 -6.53
N LEU A 292 -9.25 -0.35 -5.30
CA LEU A 292 -8.51 -1.19 -4.38
C LEU A 292 -9.30 -2.44 -3.99
N ALA A 293 -10.62 -2.35 -3.76
CA ALA A 293 -11.44 -3.51 -3.43
C ALA A 293 -11.45 -4.57 -4.55
N VAL A 294 -11.42 -4.16 -5.82
CA VAL A 294 -11.31 -5.07 -6.96
C VAL A 294 -9.85 -5.47 -7.28
N GLY A 295 -8.87 -5.05 -6.48
CA GLY A 295 -7.47 -5.43 -6.63
C GLY A 295 -6.70 -4.62 -7.69
N VAL A 296 -7.23 -3.47 -8.09
CA VAL A 296 -6.58 -2.52 -9.00
C VAL A 296 -5.88 -1.45 -8.17
N ASP A 297 -4.57 -1.60 -8.00
CA ASP A 297 -3.72 -0.68 -7.20
C ASP A 297 -3.04 0.38 -8.09
N SER A 298 -2.87 0.08 -9.38
CA SER A 298 -2.21 0.97 -10.33
C SER A 298 -2.97 1.14 -11.64
N VAL A 299 -2.60 2.17 -12.39
CA VAL A 299 -3.10 2.37 -13.77
C VAL A 299 -2.74 1.17 -14.63
N ASP A 300 -1.50 0.66 -14.55
CA ASP A 300 -1.09 -0.51 -15.34
C ASP A 300 -1.90 -1.77 -14.99
N ASP A 301 -2.30 -2.00 -13.73
CA ASP A 301 -3.19 -3.13 -13.36
C ASP A 301 -4.53 -3.08 -14.11
N ALA A 302 -5.13 -1.89 -14.19
CA ALA A 302 -6.40 -1.68 -14.90
C ALA A 302 -6.24 -1.94 -16.41
N LEU A 303 -5.19 -1.38 -17.01
CA LEU A 303 -4.92 -1.50 -18.44
C LEU A 303 -4.53 -2.93 -18.84
N ASP A 304 -3.78 -3.64 -17.99
CA ASP A 304 -3.41 -5.05 -18.22
C ASP A 304 -4.65 -5.97 -18.15
N ALA A 305 -5.59 -5.69 -17.24
CA ALA A 305 -6.85 -6.42 -17.14
C ALA A 305 -7.70 -6.23 -18.41
N VAL A 306 -7.82 -5.00 -18.91
CA VAL A 306 -8.53 -4.72 -20.18
C VAL A 306 -7.83 -5.35 -21.38
N ALA A 307 -6.50 -5.26 -21.44
CA ALA A 307 -5.73 -5.85 -22.54
C ALA A 307 -5.86 -7.37 -22.59
N SER A 308 -5.99 -8.01 -21.42
CA SER A 308 -6.12 -9.46 -21.29
C SER A 308 -7.57 -9.95 -21.34
N GLY A 309 -8.55 -9.05 -21.25
CA GLY A 309 -9.97 -9.41 -21.20
C GLY A 309 -10.35 -10.18 -19.93
N VAL A 310 -9.74 -9.85 -18.80
CA VAL A 310 -10.01 -10.53 -17.51
C VAL A 310 -10.70 -9.59 -16.55
N GLY A 311 -11.67 -10.12 -15.82
CA GLY A 311 -12.41 -9.36 -14.82
C GLY A 311 -13.18 -10.25 -13.86
N ALA A 312 -14.02 -9.60 -13.06
CA ALA A 312 -14.91 -10.26 -12.13
C ALA A 312 -16.30 -9.64 -12.19
N ARG A 313 -17.31 -10.49 -12.01
CA ARG A 313 -18.67 -10.09 -11.70
C ARG A 313 -18.80 -9.86 -10.19
N VAL A 314 -19.34 -8.70 -9.82
CA VAL A 314 -19.41 -8.24 -8.43
C VAL A 314 -20.81 -7.77 -8.06
N ASP A 315 -21.13 -7.91 -6.79
CA ASP A 315 -22.35 -7.39 -6.18
C ASP A 315 -22.27 -5.86 -6.08
N VAL A 316 -23.43 -5.21 -6.11
CA VAL A 316 -23.61 -3.79 -5.81
C VAL A 316 -24.84 -3.64 -4.92
N ALA A 317 -25.11 -2.43 -4.43
CA ALA A 317 -26.42 -2.11 -3.88
C ALA A 317 -27.13 -1.07 -4.74
N GLU A 318 -28.44 -1.05 -4.60
CA GLU A 318 -29.33 0.00 -5.09
C GLU A 318 -29.84 0.78 -3.87
N LEU A 319 -29.72 2.10 -3.91
CA LEU A 319 -30.28 3.02 -2.92
C LEU A 319 -31.48 3.73 -3.56
N TRP A 320 -32.65 3.63 -2.93
CA TRP A 320 -33.84 4.40 -3.28
C TRP A 320 -34.12 5.44 -2.22
N LEU A 321 -34.43 6.65 -2.66
CA LEU A 321 -34.98 7.72 -1.85
C LEU A 321 -36.45 7.91 -2.24
N ASP A 322 -37.35 7.65 -1.30
CA ASP A 322 -38.79 7.58 -1.52
C ASP A 322 -39.13 6.74 -2.77
N ASP A 323 -39.88 7.33 -3.71
CA ASP A 323 -40.28 6.72 -4.98
C ASP A 323 -39.35 7.15 -6.15
N GLY A 324 -38.15 7.65 -5.83
CA GLY A 324 -37.14 8.08 -6.79
C GLY A 324 -36.47 6.92 -7.54
N ALA A 325 -35.68 7.26 -8.56
CA ALA A 325 -34.88 6.27 -9.28
C ALA A 325 -33.76 5.72 -8.38
N PRO A 326 -33.43 4.42 -8.47
CA PRO A 326 -32.32 3.86 -7.70
C PRO A 326 -30.98 4.41 -8.16
N ILE A 327 -30.12 4.64 -7.18
CA ILE A 327 -28.70 4.96 -7.37
C ILE A 327 -27.87 3.72 -7.06
N THR A 328 -26.88 3.43 -7.89
CA THR A 328 -25.91 2.36 -7.62
C THR A 328 -24.97 2.77 -6.49
N VAL A 329 -24.81 1.89 -5.51
CA VAL A 329 -23.84 2.02 -4.42
C VAL A 329 -22.83 0.89 -4.54
N LEU A 330 -21.55 1.24 -4.53
CA LEU A 330 -20.46 0.29 -4.74
C LEU A 330 -19.87 -0.23 -3.44
N ASN A 331 -19.65 0.64 -2.44
CA ASN A 331 -19.01 0.28 -1.17
C ASN A 331 -19.96 0.43 0.01
N VAL A 332 -20.53 1.62 0.22
CA VAL A 332 -21.31 1.90 1.43
C VAL A 332 -22.30 3.03 1.23
N ALA A 333 -23.51 2.85 1.75
CA ALA A 333 -24.49 3.91 1.98
C ALA A 333 -24.54 4.23 3.48
N SER A 334 -24.70 5.50 3.84
CA SER A 334 -24.73 5.93 5.24
C SER A 334 -25.70 7.08 5.50
N ILE A 335 -26.24 7.09 6.71
CA ILE A 335 -27.16 8.11 7.24
C ILE A 335 -26.62 8.57 8.60
N GLY A 336 -26.76 9.85 8.92
CA GLY A 336 -26.41 10.43 10.21
C GLY A 336 -25.14 11.25 10.14
N ILE A 337 -24.40 11.35 11.25
CA ILE A 337 -23.33 12.34 11.44
C ILE A 337 -22.00 12.01 10.74
N TYR A 338 -21.98 10.96 9.93
CA TYR A 338 -20.75 10.44 9.34
C TYR A 338 -20.18 11.29 8.20
N PRO A 339 -20.97 11.71 7.19
CA PRO A 339 -20.50 12.64 6.18
C PRO A 339 -19.87 13.90 6.78
N GLU A 340 -20.49 14.52 7.79
CA GLU A 340 -19.97 15.69 8.50
C GLU A 340 -18.65 15.36 9.22
N PHE A 341 -18.52 14.15 9.76
CA PHE A 341 -17.27 13.68 10.36
C PHE A 341 -16.14 13.55 9.34
N VAL A 342 -16.41 13.00 8.15
CA VAL A 342 -15.39 12.87 7.10
C VAL A 342 -14.91 14.25 6.64
N LEU A 343 -15.84 15.16 6.35
CA LEU A 343 -15.53 16.54 5.93
C LEU A 343 -14.70 17.29 6.98
N GLU A 344 -15.10 17.23 8.26
CA GLU A 344 -14.37 17.88 9.34
C GLU A 344 -12.98 17.26 9.55
N ARG A 345 -12.86 15.93 9.40
CA ARG A 345 -11.57 15.22 9.54
C ARG A 345 -10.59 15.63 8.44
N GLU A 346 -11.02 15.68 7.19
CA GLU A 346 -10.18 16.02 6.04
C GLU A 346 -9.68 17.46 6.13
N GLY A 347 -10.56 18.39 6.51
CA GLY A 347 -10.19 19.78 6.78
C GLY A 347 -9.16 19.95 7.89
N LEU A 348 -9.00 18.97 8.79
CA LEU A 348 -8.02 18.99 9.88
C LEU A 348 -6.77 18.15 9.62
N GLU A 349 -6.79 17.22 8.67
CA GLU A 349 -5.73 16.22 8.46
C GLU A 349 -4.39 16.88 8.14
N HIS A 350 -4.39 17.93 7.31
CA HIS A 350 -3.17 18.65 6.92
C HIS A 350 -2.48 19.37 8.09
N ARG A 351 -3.20 19.69 9.17
CA ARG A 351 -2.66 20.45 10.33
C ARG A 351 -2.28 19.56 11.50
N LEU A 352 -3.07 18.51 11.74
CA LEU A 352 -3.00 17.71 12.96
C LEU A 352 -2.51 16.28 12.71
N GLY A 353 -2.43 15.85 11.45
CA GLY A 353 -2.15 14.47 11.07
C GLY A 353 -3.34 13.53 11.32
N LYS A 354 -3.30 12.35 10.67
CA LYS A 354 -4.42 11.40 10.54
C LYS A 354 -5.15 11.04 11.83
N TRP A 355 -4.43 10.81 12.92
CA TRP A 355 -5.05 10.33 14.16
C TRP A 355 -5.69 11.47 14.97
N LEU A 356 -4.99 12.60 15.11
CA LEU A 356 -5.50 13.74 15.87
C LEU A 356 -6.66 14.42 15.14
N SER A 357 -6.62 14.48 13.80
CA SER A 357 -7.74 15.00 13.01
C SER A 357 -9.01 14.19 13.24
N ALA A 358 -8.93 12.85 13.26
CA ALA A 358 -10.07 11.99 13.55
C ALA A 358 -10.65 12.20 14.95
N VAL A 359 -9.80 12.31 15.98
CA VAL A 359 -10.28 12.56 17.36
C VAL A 359 -10.95 13.93 17.48
N VAL A 360 -10.32 14.98 16.96
CA VAL A 360 -10.85 16.34 17.03
C VAL A 360 -12.14 16.48 16.23
N ALA A 361 -12.19 15.92 15.02
CA ALA A 361 -13.39 15.92 14.18
C ALA A 361 -14.55 15.20 14.87
N ALA A 362 -14.33 14.01 15.42
CA ALA A 362 -15.36 13.27 16.14
C ALA A 362 -15.92 14.06 17.34
N ILE A 363 -15.05 14.72 18.12
CA ILE A 363 -15.48 15.56 19.25
C ILE A 363 -16.31 16.75 18.76
N ARG A 364 -15.89 17.43 17.69
CA ARG A 364 -16.57 18.60 17.15
C ARG A 364 -17.95 18.25 16.61
N VAL A 365 -18.04 17.20 15.79
CA VAL A 365 -19.29 16.74 15.19
C VAL A 365 -20.27 16.28 16.27
N ILE A 366 -19.87 15.41 17.20
CA ILE A 366 -20.78 14.92 18.27
C ILE A 366 -21.24 16.04 19.22
N ARG A 367 -20.49 17.14 19.33
CA ARG A 367 -20.90 18.31 20.12
C ARG A 367 -21.85 19.23 19.38
N ARG A 368 -21.76 19.30 18.05
CA ARG A 368 -22.54 20.20 17.21
C ARG A 368 -23.83 19.56 16.71
N GLU A 369 -23.76 18.28 16.35
CA GLU A 369 -24.86 17.54 15.75
C GLU A 369 -25.72 16.82 16.79
N GLU A 370 -26.97 16.54 16.40
CA GLU A 370 -27.90 15.72 17.17
C GLU A 370 -28.08 14.32 16.54
N PRO A 371 -28.45 13.29 17.32
CA PRO A 371 -28.82 12.00 16.76
C PRO A 371 -30.06 12.10 15.86
N VAL A 372 -30.03 11.37 14.75
CA VAL A 372 -31.14 11.24 13.80
C VAL A 372 -32.12 10.18 14.31
N THR A 373 -33.42 10.43 14.16
CA THR A 373 -34.46 9.45 14.50
C THR A 373 -34.77 8.59 13.28
N LEU A 374 -34.64 7.27 13.43
CA LEU A 374 -34.93 6.28 12.39
C LEU A 374 -35.98 5.28 12.84
N GLU A 375 -36.76 4.76 11.90
CA GLU A 375 -37.61 3.58 12.09
C GLU A 375 -37.01 2.45 11.27
N ILE A 376 -36.63 1.38 11.96
CA ILE A 376 -36.02 0.18 11.39
C ILE A 376 -36.83 -0.99 11.93
N ASP A 377 -37.37 -1.83 11.04
CA ASP A 377 -38.23 -2.96 11.40
C ASP A 377 -39.45 -2.58 12.26
N GLY A 378 -39.98 -1.37 12.05
CA GLY A 378 -41.14 -0.83 12.78
C GLY A 378 -40.81 -0.26 14.17
N GLU A 379 -39.54 -0.30 14.60
CA GLU A 379 -39.09 0.29 15.86
C GLU A 379 -38.39 1.63 15.63
N ARG A 380 -38.88 2.68 16.30
CA ARG A 380 -38.26 4.01 16.29
C ARG A 380 -37.11 4.08 17.29
N ARG A 381 -35.94 4.52 16.82
CA ARG A 381 -34.72 4.68 17.61
C ARG A 381 -33.90 5.87 17.15
N ASP A 382 -33.30 6.56 18.11
CA ASP A 382 -32.32 7.61 17.84
C ASP A 382 -30.95 6.98 17.65
N VAL A 383 -30.25 7.39 16.59
CA VAL A 383 -28.93 6.89 16.22
C VAL A 383 -28.00 8.04 15.83
N TRP A 384 -26.71 7.85 16.06
CA TRP A 384 -25.70 8.76 15.52
C TRP A 384 -25.46 8.48 14.04
N SER A 385 -25.40 7.20 13.65
CA SER A 385 -25.21 6.81 12.25
C SER A 385 -25.69 5.39 11.97
N VAL A 386 -26.05 5.15 10.71
CA VAL A 386 -26.28 3.82 10.13
C VAL A 386 -25.42 3.70 8.88
N PHE A 387 -24.77 2.56 8.72
CA PHE A 387 -24.04 2.17 7.51
C PHE A 387 -24.68 0.92 6.94
N ALA A 388 -24.85 0.88 5.63
CA ALA A 388 -25.17 -0.31 4.85
C ALA A 388 -24.02 -0.52 3.85
N GLY A 389 -23.04 -1.35 4.23
CA GLY A 389 -21.93 -1.70 3.37
C GLY A 389 -22.32 -2.80 2.39
N VAL A 390 -21.87 -2.72 1.14
CA VAL A 390 -22.03 -3.78 0.14
C VAL A 390 -21.07 -4.92 0.48
N ASN A 391 -21.62 -6.12 0.68
CA ASN A 391 -20.92 -7.31 1.15
C ASN A 391 -20.38 -7.22 2.58
N ARG A 392 -19.93 -8.36 3.14
CA ARG A 392 -19.33 -8.37 4.48
C ARG A 392 -18.03 -7.57 4.52
N ASN A 393 -17.96 -6.67 5.50
CA ASN A 393 -16.75 -5.92 5.81
C ASN A 393 -16.00 -6.53 6.99
N GLU A 394 -14.91 -5.87 7.38
CA GLU A 394 -14.09 -6.31 8.49
C GLU A 394 -14.85 -6.20 9.82
N PRO A 395 -14.94 -7.29 10.61
CA PRO A 395 -15.75 -7.29 11.84
C PRO A 395 -15.36 -6.21 12.85
N ASP A 396 -14.09 -5.80 12.86
CA ASP A 396 -13.51 -4.89 13.86
C ASP A 396 -13.51 -3.39 13.50
N VAL A 397 -14.17 -2.99 12.40
CA VAL A 397 -14.16 -1.61 11.89
C VAL A 397 -15.53 -0.93 12.04
N PRO A 398 -15.79 -0.09 13.06
CA PRO A 398 -17.13 0.47 13.31
C PRO A 398 -17.83 1.12 12.10
N ALA A 399 -17.07 1.75 11.20
CA ALA A 399 -17.56 2.34 9.96
C ALA A 399 -16.66 1.90 8.78
N PRO A 400 -16.99 0.80 8.08
CA PRO A 400 -16.21 0.34 6.94
C PRO A 400 -16.55 1.21 5.71
N LEU A 401 -15.55 1.95 5.24
CA LEU A 401 -15.65 2.79 4.04
C LEU A 401 -15.39 2.06 2.73
N SER A 402 -14.75 0.90 2.82
CA SER A 402 -14.33 0.10 1.67
C SER A 402 -14.83 -1.31 1.86
N ARG A 403 -15.40 -1.89 0.81
CA ARG A 403 -15.82 -3.28 0.82
C ARG A 403 -14.63 -4.23 0.85
N LYS A 404 -14.77 -5.35 1.58
CA LYS A 404 -13.75 -6.41 1.62
C LYS A 404 -14.05 -7.52 0.62
N ARG A 405 -15.27 -8.05 0.67
CA ARG A 405 -15.76 -9.07 -0.26
C ARG A 405 -16.52 -8.45 -1.43
N LEU A 406 -16.61 -9.17 -2.54
CA LEU A 406 -17.24 -8.69 -3.76
C LEU A 406 -18.51 -9.46 -4.17
N ASP A 407 -18.84 -10.59 -3.52
CA ASP A 407 -19.77 -11.60 -4.05
C ASP A 407 -20.51 -12.42 -2.97
N ASP A 408 -20.78 -11.85 -1.79
CA ASP A 408 -21.37 -12.63 -0.68
C ASP A 408 -22.84 -12.37 -0.38
N GLY A 409 -23.53 -11.64 -1.26
CA GLY A 409 -24.99 -11.67 -1.26
C GLY A 409 -25.63 -10.94 -0.07
N VAL A 410 -24.90 -10.09 0.66
CA VAL A 410 -25.45 -9.38 1.83
C VAL A 410 -25.02 -7.91 1.94
N LEU A 411 -25.87 -7.10 2.57
CA LEU A 411 -25.50 -5.81 3.15
C LEU A 411 -24.96 -6.02 4.57
N ASP A 412 -23.80 -5.46 4.90
CA ASP A 412 -23.26 -5.38 6.26
C ASP A 412 -23.75 -4.10 6.93
N VAL A 413 -24.75 -4.23 7.79
CA VAL A 413 -25.40 -3.10 8.46
C VAL A 413 -24.72 -2.83 9.79
N ARG A 414 -24.34 -1.57 10.03
CA ARG A 414 -23.75 -1.10 11.30
C ARG A 414 -24.50 0.10 11.83
N ILE A 415 -25.01 -0.01 13.06
CA ILE A 415 -25.79 1.03 13.71
C ILE A 415 -25.04 1.51 14.94
N LEU A 416 -24.76 2.81 14.99
CA LEU A 416 -24.24 3.49 16.17
C LEU A 416 -25.40 4.14 16.93
N PRO A 417 -25.92 3.52 18.00
CA PRO A 417 -27.08 4.04 18.73
C PRO A 417 -26.79 5.37 19.43
N ALA A 418 -27.83 6.20 19.63
CA ALA A 418 -27.76 7.42 20.42
C ALA A 418 -27.56 7.09 21.92
N GLY A 419 -26.32 6.82 22.30
CA GLY A 419 -25.92 6.53 23.66
C GLY A 419 -24.90 7.54 24.20
N SER A 420 -23.84 7.03 24.83
CA SER A 420 -22.77 7.88 25.35
C SER A 420 -22.03 8.62 24.24
N ARG A 421 -21.97 9.96 24.33
CA ARG A 421 -21.16 10.79 23.42
C ARG A 421 -19.68 10.37 23.41
N VAL A 422 -19.15 9.92 24.53
CA VAL A 422 -17.75 9.41 24.62
C VAL A 422 -17.59 8.16 23.76
N GLN A 423 -18.58 7.26 23.79
CA GLN A 423 -18.57 6.04 23.00
C GLN A 423 -18.74 6.33 21.51
N ALA A 424 -19.58 7.31 21.15
CA ALA A 424 -19.71 7.76 19.78
C ALA A 424 -18.39 8.36 19.25
N VAL A 425 -17.71 9.20 20.05
CA VAL A 425 -16.38 9.73 19.69
C VAL A 425 -15.39 8.59 19.51
N ALA A 426 -15.39 7.62 20.42
CA ALA A 426 -14.51 6.47 20.34
C ALA A 426 -14.78 5.59 19.11
N SER A 427 -16.04 5.49 18.67
CA SER A 427 -16.43 4.67 17.51
C SER A 427 -16.08 5.35 16.18
N LEU A 428 -16.16 6.69 16.09
CA LEU A 428 -15.79 7.45 14.90
C LEU A 428 -14.26 7.65 14.77
N ALA A 429 -13.58 7.94 15.87
CA ALA A 429 -12.18 8.40 15.83
C ALA A 429 -11.13 7.28 15.70
N PHE A 430 -11.49 6.01 15.96
CA PHE A 430 -10.52 4.94 16.14
C PHE A 430 -10.78 3.71 15.26
N GLY A 431 -9.89 3.46 14.29
CA GLY A 431 -9.91 2.29 13.39
C GLY A 431 -9.21 1.03 13.92
N ARG A 432 -8.90 0.07 13.02
CA ARG A 432 -8.42 -1.32 13.31
C ARG A 432 -7.40 -1.48 14.44
N ARG A 433 -6.38 -0.61 14.52
CA ARG A 433 -5.26 -0.78 15.48
C ARG A 433 -5.52 -0.15 16.84
N SER A 434 -6.31 0.92 16.89
CA SER A 434 -6.65 1.63 18.12
C SER A 434 -7.86 1.04 18.83
N SER A 435 -8.77 0.38 18.10
CA SER A 435 -9.94 -0.30 18.69
C SER A 435 -9.54 -1.49 19.59
N ALA A 436 -8.43 -2.17 19.31
CA ALA A 436 -7.91 -3.24 20.17
C ALA A 436 -7.38 -2.71 21.51
N VAL A 437 -6.64 -1.59 21.47
CA VAL A 437 -6.10 -0.93 22.67
C VAL A 437 -7.24 -0.35 23.52
N LEU A 438 -8.21 0.31 22.90
CA LEU A 438 -9.36 0.91 23.61
C LEU A 438 -10.29 -0.15 24.22
N ARG A 439 -10.43 -1.32 23.58
CA ARG A 439 -11.12 -2.47 24.18
C ARG A 439 -10.34 -3.02 25.38
N ALA A 440 -9.02 -3.12 25.28
CA ALA A 440 -8.17 -3.57 26.39
C ALA A 440 -8.23 -2.63 27.61
N VAL A 441 -8.44 -1.32 27.41
CA VAL A 441 -8.60 -0.34 28.50
C VAL A 441 -10.07 -0.03 28.85
N GLY A 442 -11.04 -0.74 28.29
CA GLY A 442 -12.47 -0.61 28.64
C GLY A 442 -13.16 0.68 28.17
N VAL A 443 -12.53 1.47 27.30
CA VAL A 443 -13.10 2.72 26.75
C VAL A 443 -14.17 2.42 25.69
N ILE A 444 -13.99 1.34 24.92
CA ILE A 444 -15.00 0.80 24.00
C ILE A 444 -15.46 -0.54 24.56
N ARG A 445 -16.76 -0.67 24.87
CA ARG A 445 -17.36 -1.95 25.28
C ARG A 445 -17.67 -2.80 24.03
N PRO A 446 -17.46 -4.13 24.07
CA PRO A 446 -18.05 -5.03 23.08
C PRO A 446 -19.58 -4.80 23.04
N GLY A 447 -20.15 -4.60 21.84
CA GLY A 447 -21.59 -4.33 21.66
C GLY A 447 -21.99 -2.85 21.61
N GLY A 448 -21.04 -1.92 21.40
CA GLY A 448 -21.33 -0.49 21.24
C GLY A 448 -21.87 -0.06 19.87
N VAL A 449 -21.71 -0.92 18.88
CA VAL A 449 -22.24 -0.79 17.52
C VAL A 449 -23.01 -2.08 17.28
N GLU A 450 -24.28 -1.95 16.92
CA GLU A 450 -25.10 -3.09 16.48
C GLU A 450 -24.68 -3.45 15.06
N SER A 451 -24.49 -4.74 14.80
CA SER A 451 -24.06 -5.24 13.50
C SER A 451 -24.81 -6.51 13.14
N PHE A 452 -25.35 -6.53 11.93
CA PHE A 452 -26.03 -7.68 11.35
C PHE A 452 -25.92 -7.62 9.82
N THR A 453 -26.26 -8.72 9.16
CA THR A 453 -26.30 -8.80 7.70
C THR A 453 -27.73 -8.99 7.21
N THR A 454 -28.10 -8.33 6.12
CA THR A 454 -29.43 -8.44 5.48
C THR A 454 -29.31 -8.25 3.97
N GLU A 455 -30.25 -8.74 3.17
CA GLU A 455 -30.29 -8.49 1.72
C GLU A 455 -30.85 -7.08 1.40
N SER A 456 -31.66 -6.54 2.31
CA SER A 456 -32.30 -5.24 2.17
C SER A 456 -32.47 -4.56 3.51
N LEU A 457 -32.29 -3.25 3.55
CA LEU A 457 -32.52 -2.39 4.70
C LEU A 457 -33.43 -1.24 4.26
N SER A 458 -34.63 -1.17 4.83
CA SER A 458 -35.54 -0.04 4.66
C SER A 458 -35.64 0.74 5.96
N VAL A 459 -35.42 2.05 5.89
CA VAL A 459 -35.51 2.95 7.04
C VAL A 459 -36.37 4.14 6.69
N THR A 460 -37.20 4.58 7.64
CA THR A 460 -37.84 5.89 7.55
C THR A 460 -37.07 6.86 8.43
N VAL A 461 -36.72 8.02 7.89
CA VAL A 461 -35.87 9.01 8.55
C VAL A 461 -36.70 10.23 8.90
N TRP A 462 -36.60 10.68 10.16
CA TRP A 462 -37.14 11.97 10.60
C TRP A 462 -35.97 12.90 10.93
N PRO A 463 -35.56 13.77 9.99
CA PRO A 463 -34.50 14.74 10.25
C PRO A 463 -34.89 15.69 11.39
N LYS A 464 -33.94 16.03 12.26
CA LYS A 464 -34.12 17.10 13.25
C LYS A 464 -33.72 18.45 12.64
N ARG A 465 -34.32 19.54 13.13
CA ARG A 465 -34.24 20.89 12.57
C ARG A 465 -32.77 21.33 12.35
N GLY A 466 -32.37 21.56 11.10
CA GLY A 466 -31.01 21.98 10.73
C GLY A 466 -30.04 20.84 10.39
N GLN A 467 -30.47 19.58 10.44
CA GLN A 467 -29.74 18.46 9.85
C GLN A 467 -29.97 18.45 8.34
N THR A 468 -28.88 18.31 7.58
CA THR A 468 -28.94 17.92 6.18
C THR A 468 -29.66 16.58 6.10
N ALA A 469 -30.80 16.55 5.41
CA ALA A 469 -31.57 15.34 5.12
C ALA A 469 -30.85 14.44 4.09
N GLY A 470 -29.52 14.43 4.11
CA GLY A 470 -28.69 13.84 3.07
C GLY A 470 -28.33 12.39 3.36
N PHE A 471 -28.17 11.64 2.29
CA PHE A 471 -27.46 10.37 2.29
C PHE A 471 -26.03 10.63 1.90
N ALA A 472 -25.10 9.87 2.45
CA ALA A 472 -23.80 9.73 1.83
C ALA A 472 -23.62 8.33 1.28
N HIS A 473 -23.26 8.23 0.01
CA HIS A 473 -22.86 6.98 -0.62
C HIS A 473 -21.50 7.15 -1.28
N ASP A 474 -20.63 6.16 -1.11
CA ASP A 474 -19.28 6.12 -1.71
C ASP A 474 -18.43 7.40 -1.53
N GLY A 475 -18.68 8.15 -0.45
CA GLY A 475 -17.96 9.38 -0.11
C GLY A 475 -18.57 10.67 -0.64
N GLU A 476 -19.65 10.60 -1.42
CA GLU A 476 -20.42 11.77 -1.86
C GLU A 476 -21.68 11.92 -1.01
N ALA A 477 -22.00 13.17 -0.64
CA ALA A 477 -23.28 13.50 -0.03
C ALA A 477 -24.28 13.87 -1.12
N GLU A 478 -25.46 13.24 -1.14
CA GLU A 478 -26.58 13.72 -1.92
C GLU A 478 -27.32 14.79 -1.12
N ASP A 479 -27.25 16.03 -1.61
CA ASP A 479 -28.06 17.13 -1.13
C ASP A 479 -29.52 16.85 -1.48
N VAL A 480 -30.29 16.38 -0.50
CA VAL A 480 -31.75 16.47 -0.56
C VAL A 480 -32.10 17.95 -0.49
N ASP A 481 -32.99 18.39 -1.39
CA ASP A 481 -33.48 19.77 -1.49
C ASP A 481 -33.62 20.40 -0.08
N PRO A 482 -32.97 21.55 0.21
CA PRO A 482 -33.05 22.20 1.51
C PRO A 482 -34.48 22.44 2.01
N ASP A 483 -35.44 22.62 1.08
CA ASP A 483 -36.86 22.75 1.42
C ASP A 483 -37.53 21.40 1.75
N ALA A 484 -36.99 20.29 1.22
CA ALA A 484 -37.36 18.92 1.57
C ALA A 484 -36.69 18.42 2.86
N ALA A 485 -35.64 19.08 3.35
CA ALA A 485 -34.90 18.69 4.56
C ALA A 485 -35.69 18.78 5.89
N THR A 486 -36.97 19.18 5.80
CA THR A 486 -37.92 19.19 6.93
C THR A 486 -38.97 18.09 6.86
N ARG A 487 -39.02 17.33 5.76
CA ARG A 487 -39.95 16.23 5.54
C ARG A 487 -39.29 14.90 5.88
N ASP A 488 -40.07 13.98 6.42
CA ASP A 488 -39.65 12.60 6.55
C ASP A 488 -39.55 11.94 5.17
N PHE A 489 -38.57 11.07 5.02
CA PHE A 489 -38.34 10.32 3.79
C PHE A 489 -38.05 8.86 4.11
N ARG A 490 -38.38 7.98 3.17
CA ARG A 490 -38.02 6.57 3.21
C ARG A 490 -36.76 6.36 2.41
N SER A 491 -35.83 5.59 2.95
CA SER A 491 -34.72 5.05 2.19
C SER A 491 -34.70 3.56 2.25
N THR A 492 -34.44 2.96 1.10
CA THR A 492 -34.23 1.53 0.99
C THR A 492 -32.88 1.32 0.34
N VAL A 493 -32.07 0.45 0.94
CA VAL A 493 -30.86 -0.09 0.34
C VAL A 493 -31.10 -1.56 0.10
N ARG A 494 -30.95 -2.04 -1.13
CA ARG A 494 -31.09 -3.45 -1.49
C ARG A 494 -29.85 -3.90 -2.21
N LEU A 495 -29.34 -5.07 -1.84
CA LEU A 495 -28.27 -5.70 -2.59
C LEU A 495 -28.78 -6.21 -3.95
N VAL A 496 -27.92 -6.12 -4.95
CA VAL A 496 -28.11 -6.78 -6.25
C VAL A 496 -26.87 -7.62 -6.54
N GLU A 497 -27.05 -8.94 -6.50
CA GLU A 497 -25.98 -9.90 -6.75
C GLU A 497 -25.48 -9.84 -8.19
N GLY A 498 -24.16 -9.88 -8.37
CA GLY A 498 -23.50 -9.98 -9.66
C GLY A 498 -23.93 -8.94 -10.69
N ALA A 499 -24.29 -7.74 -10.25
CA ALA A 499 -24.91 -6.74 -11.10
C ALA A 499 -23.90 -5.97 -11.97
N LEU A 500 -22.61 -6.02 -11.64
CA LEU A 500 -21.58 -5.25 -12.34
C LEU A 500 -20.41 -6.13 -12.75
N ASP A 501 -20.04 -6.05 -14.02
CA ASP A 501 -18.86 -6.69 -14.57
C ASP A 501 -17.70 -5.69 -14.56
N VAL A 502 -16.59 -6.00 -13.89
CA VAL A 502 -15.47 -5.08 -13.68
C VAL A 502 -14.16 -5.71 -14.15
N TYR A 503 -13.35 -4.96 -14.91
CA TYR A 503 -11.98 -5.37 -15.24
C TYR A 503 -11.09 -5.33 -14.01
N CYS A 504 -10.44 -6.45 -13.71
CA CYS A 504 -9.55 -6.56 -12.57
C CYS A 504 -8.60 -7.77 -12.72
N PRO A 505 -7.47 -7.79 -11.98
CA PRO A 505 -6.63 -8.98 -11.90
C PRO A 505 -7.42 -10.23 -11.42
N PRO A 506 -7.00 -11.45 -11.80
CA PRO A 506 -7.58 -12.68 -11.26
C PRO A 506 -7.42 -12.75 -9.73
N ALA A 507 -8.33 -13.48 -9.07
CA ALA A 507 -8.20 -13.77 -7.64
C ALA A 507 -6.92 -14.61 -7.40
N ALA A 508 -6.27 -14.40 -6.25
CA ALA A 508 -5.00 -15.06 -5.91
C ALA A 508 -5.16 -16.53 -5.52
#